data_AF-I5C2G1-F1
#
_entry.id   AF-I5C2G1-F1
#
_cell.length_a   1.000
_cell.length_b   1.000
_cell.length_c   1.000
_cell.angle_alpha   90.00
_cell.angle_beta   90.00
_cell.angle_gamma   90.00
#
_symmetry.space_group_name_H-M   'P 1'
#
loop_
_entity.id
_entity.type
_entity.pdbx_description
1 polymer ?
#
loop_
_entity_poly.entity_id
_entity_poly.type
_entity_poly.pdbx_seq_one_letter_code
_entity_poly.pdbx_strand_id
1 'polypeptide(L)'
;MNGGAFDGGQLSTEERELRAYYRKLLQLTLKEPAFSGSYASLHGFNRQHTKWYNDRVYSFVRWQGEERILVVSNFSASDSYGFELQLPEELVRTWAWKPGTYAVEELLEGVSMPALQVEDRATIRVDLAPLQSLVLRLPA
;
A
#
# COMPACT_ATOMS: atom_id res chain seq x y z
N MET A 1 -28.48 -12.38 6.46
CA MET A 1 -28.81 -13.77 6.84
C MET A 1 -29.91 -14.24 5.89
N ASN A 2 -29.61 -15.13 4.94
CA ASN A 2 -30.57 -15.53 3.88
C ASN A 2 -31.40 -16.74 4.32
N GLY A 3 -32.26 -16.57 5.32
CA GLY A 3 -33.13 -17.67 5.76
C GLY A 3 -32.38 -18.97 6.09
N GLY A 4 -31.14 -18.89 6.58
CA GLY A 4 -30.31 -20.04 6.96
C GLY A 4 -29.24 -20.49 5.95
N ALA A 5 -29.24 -19.97 4.72
CA ALA A 5 -28.17 -20.24 3.75
C ALA A 5 -27.00 -19.24 3.88
N PHE A 6 -25.78 -19.75 4.07
CA PHE A 6 -24.53 -18.96 4.08
C PHE A 6 -23.89 -18.91 2.68
N ASP A 7 -24.70 -18.78 1.64
CA ASP A 7 -24.25 -18.81 0.24
C ASP A 7 -23.90 -17.41 -0.33
N GLY A 8 -24.32 -16.34 0.36
CA GLY A 8 -24.14 -14.96 -0.09
C GLY A 8 -25.13 -14.54 -1.20
N GLY A 9 -26.20 -15.29 -1.43
CA GLY A 9 -27.17 -15.07 -2.51
C GLY A 9 -28.00 -13.77 -2.44
N GLN A 10 -27.94 -13.02 -1.33
CA GLN A 10 -28.64 -11.73 -1.14
C GLN A 10 -27.67 -10.58 -0.85
N LEU A 11 -26.36 -10.77 -1.10
CA LEU A 11 -25.41 -9.66 -0.98
C LEU A 11 -25.75 -8.63 -2.07
N SER A 12 -25.83 -7.35 -1.67
CA SER A 12 -25.88 -6.23 -2.61
C SER A 12 -24.63 -6.23 -3.49
N THR A 13 -24.64 -5.49 -4.59
CA THR A 13 -23.47 -5.37 -5.48
C THR A 13 -22.26 -4.86 -4.69
N GLU A 14 -22.47 -3.86 -3.85
CA GLU A 14 -21.45 -3.24 -3.00
C GLU A 14 -20.90 -4.25 -1.96
N GLU A 15 -21.77 -5.06 -1.35
CA GLU A 15 -21.33 -6.10 -0.40
C GLU A 15 -20.53 -7.22 -1.07
N ARG A 16 -20.85 -7.56 -2.34
CA ARG A 16 -20.08 -8.53 -3.13
C ARG A 16 -18.71 -8.00 -3.49
N GLU A 17 -18.64 -6.74 -3.92
CA GLU A 17 -17.37 -6.06 -4.23
C GLU A 17 -16.48 -5.96 -2.99
N LEU A 18 -17.05 -5.55 -1.86
CA LEU A 18 -16.34 -5.48 -0.58
C LEU A 18 -15.82 -6.87 -0.17
N ARG A 19 -16.63 -7.92 -0.28
CA ARG A 19 -16.21 -9.29 0.01
C ARG A 19 -15.11 -9.78 -0.94
N ALA A 20 -15.18 -9.42 -2.22
CA ALA A 20 -14.15 -9.77 -3.20
C ALA A 20 -12.83 -9.06 -2.86
N TYR A 21 -12.88 -7.78 -2.52
CA TYR A 21 -11.74 -6.99 -2.06
C TYR A 21 -11.06 -7.63 -0.85
N TYR A 22 -11.81 -7.91 0.23
CA TYR A 22 -11.24 -8.56 1.42
C TYR A 22 -10.67 -9.95 1.14
N ARG A 23 -11.26 -10.70 0.20
CA ARG A 23 -10.71 -12.00 -0.20
C ARG A 23 -9.34 -11.83 -0.88
N LYS A 24 -9.18 -10.86 -1.78
CA LYS A 24 -7.89 -10.55 -2.40
C LYS A 24 -6.86 -10.16 -1.35
N LEU A 25 -7.22 -9.22 -0.46
CA LEU A 25 -6.34 -8.73 0.61
C LEU A 25 -5.87 -9.87 1.53
N LEU A 26 -6.80 -10.70 2.02
CA LEU A 26 -6.44 -11.82 2.89
C LEU A 26 -5.58 -12.87 2.17
N GLN A 27 -5.88 -13.17 0.91
CA GLN A 27 -5.04 -14.07 0.11
C GLN A 27 -3.63 -13.51 -0.08
N LEU A 28 -3.49 -12.20 -0.28
CA LEU A 28 -2.19 -11.54 -0.40
C LEU A 28 -1.38 -11.70 0.89
N THR A 29 -1.99 -11.45 2.06
CA THR A 29 -1.30 -11.59 3.36
C THR A 29 -0.80 -13.01 3.66
N LEU A 30 -1.41 -14.02 3.05
CA LEU A 30 -1.00 -15.43 3.19
C LEU A 30 0.09 -15.85 2.21
N LYS A 31 0.23 -15.13 1.09
CA LYS A 31 1.14 -15.49 -0.02
C LYS A 31 2.47 -14.78 0.04
N GLU A 32 2.50 -13.56 0.56
CA GLU A 32 3.68 -12.70 0.56
C GLU A 32 4.42 -12.81 1.92
N PRO A 33 5.62 -13.42 1.96
CA PRO A 33 6.45 -13.55 3.16
C PRO A 33 6.66 -12.23 3.94
N ALA A 34 6.74 -11.09 3.24
CA ALA A 34 6.94 -9.77 3.84
C ALA A 34 5.92 -9.44 4.93
N PHE A 35 4.67 -9.89 4.83
CA PHE A 35 3.66 -9.66 5.89
C PHE A 35 3.93 -10.42 7.19
N SER A 36 4.86 -11.37 7.20
CA SER A 36 5.36 -12.04 8.39
C SER A 36 6.71 -11.51 8.87
N GLY A 37 7.34 -10.62 8.09
CA GLY A 37 8.66 -10.09 8.34
C GLY A 37 8.70 -8.79 9.14
N SER A 38 9.82 -8.10 8.99
CA SER A 38 10.12 -6.80 9.58
C SER A 38 9.09 -5.74 9.19
N TYR A 39 9.00 -4.70 10.00
CA TYR A 39 8.00 -3.64 9.87
C TYR A 39 8.62 -2.29 10.19
N ALA A 40 8.26 -1.26 9.43
CA ALA A 40 8.54 0.13 9.76
C ALA A 40 7.35 1.02 9.37
N SER A 41 6.90 1.85 10.32
CA SER A 41 5.91 2.88 10.02
C SER A 41 6.54 4.00 9.21
N LEU A 42 5.84 4.47 8.18
CA LEU A 42 6.23 5.65 7.40
C LEU A 42 5.42 6.90 7.80
N HIS A 43 4.41 6.75 8.65
CA HIS A 43 3.46 7.80 8.98
C HIS A 43 4.13 9.00 9.64
N GLY A 44 4.89 8.78 10.73
CA GLY A 44 5.54 9.85 11.47
C GLY A 44 6.50 10.68 10.61
N PHE A 45 7.26 9.99 9.75
CA PHE A 45 8.17 10.63 8.79
C PHE A 45 7.40 11.46 7.75
N ASN A 46 6.41 10.86 7.08
CA ASN A 46 5.69 11.55 6.00
C ASN A 46 4.81 12.70 6.50
N ARG A 47 4.32 12.67 7.76
CA ARG A 47 3.64 13.81 8.39
C ARG A 47 4.52 15.07 8.50
N GLN A 48 5.85 14.92 8.48
CA GLN A 48 6.80 16.01 8.61
C GLN A 48 7.45 16.38 7.27
N HIS A 49 7.65 15.39 6.39
CA HIS A 49 8.47 15.55 5.19
C HIS A 49 7.68 15.57 3.88
N THR A 50 6.40 15.17 3.90
CA THR A 50 5.61 15.00 2.69
C THR A 50 4.41 15.94 2.67
N LYS A 51 4.45 16.88 1.71
CA LYS A 51 3.33 17.80 1.50
C LYS A 51 2.07 17.01 1.15
N TRP A 52 0.94 17.41 1.73
CA TRP A 52 -0.39 16.79 1.56
C TRP A 52 -0.58 15.41 2.22
N TYR A 53 0.44 14.86 2.86
CA TYR A 53 0.29 13.71 3.74
C TYR A 53 -0.27 14.16 5.09
N ASN A 54 -1.39 13.59 5.53
CA ASN A 54 -2.13 14.03 6.71
C ASN A 54 -2.51 12.88 7.67
N ASP A 55 -3.33 13.18 8.66
CA ASP A 55 -3.81 12.25 9.68
C ASP A 55 -4.86 11.23 9.20
N ARG A 56 -5.41 11.43 8.00
CA ARG A 56 -6.34 10.48 7.36
C ARG A 56 -5.65 9.47 6.46
N VAL A 57 -4.33 9.58 6.29
CA VAL A 57 -3.52 8.65 5.52
C VAL A 57 -2.57 7.91 6.46
N TYR A 58 -2.42 6.61 6.24
CA TYR A 58 -1.42 5.81 6.93
C TYR A 58 -0.57 5.04 5.94
N SER A 59 0.73 4.96 6.21
CA SER A 59 1.67 4.20 5.40
C SER A 59 2.71 3.50 6.25
N PHE A 60 3.12 2.34 5.78
CA PHE A 60 4.14 1.50 6.39
C PHE A 60 4.76 0.59 5.35
N VAL A 61 5.95 0.07 5.66
CA VAL A 61 6.58 -1.00 4.89
C VAL A 61 6.69 -2.27 5.73
N ARG A 62 6.61 -3.40 5.06
CA ARG A 62 7.00 -4.70 5.60
C ARG A 62 7.96 -5.39 4.65
N TRP A 63 8.90 -6.16 5.18
CA TRP A 63 9.86 -6.88 4.34
C TRP A 63 10.38 -8.15 4.98
N GLN A 64 10.75 -9.11 4.15
CA GLN A 64 11.46 -10.33 4.54
C GLN A 64 12.38 -10.77 3.40
N GLY A 65 13.68 -10.88 3.68
CA GLY A 65 14.66 -11.15 2.62
C GLY A 65 14.64 -10.05 1.56
N GLU A 66 14.45 -10.45 0.30
CA GLU A 66 14.36 -9.54 -0.85
C GLU A 66 12.93 -9.04 -1.11
N GLU A 67 11.92 -9.57 -0.43
CA GLU A 67 10.55 -9.11 -0.61
C GLU A 67 10.26 -7.91 0.28
N ARG A 68 9.77 -6.83 -0.35
CA ARG A 68 9.47 -5.56 0.30
C ARG A 68 8.12 -5.07 -0.18
N ILE A 69 7.23 -4.81 0.75
CA ILE A 69 5.87 -4.34 0.48
C ILE A 69 5.65 -3.01 1.18
N LEU A 70 5.25 -2.02 0.41
CA LEU A 70 4.74 -0.73 0.88
C LEU A 70 3.21 -0.78 0.88
N VAL A 71 2.60 -0.41 1.99
CA VAL A 71 1.15 -0.23 2.10
C VAL A 71 0.85 1.24 2.36
N VAL A 72 -0.11 1.80 1.63
CA VAL A 72 -0.64 3.15 1.85
C VAL A 72 -2.16 3.10 1.82
N SER A 73 -2.81 3.62 2.86
CA SER A 73 -4.25 3.59 3.01
C SER A 73 -4.81 4.98 3.28
N ASN A 74 -5.91 5.30 2.59
CA ASN A 74 -6.74 6.46 2.85
C ASN A 74 -7.94 6.06 3.70
N PHE A 75 -8.13 6.72 4.85
CA PHE A 75 -9.27 6.51 5.75
C PHE A 75 -10.39 7.56 5.59
N SER A 76 -10.24 8.53 4.70
CA SER A 76 -11.35 9.43 4.36
C SER A 76 -12.38 8.71 3.49
N ALA A 77 -13.65 8.81 3.88
CA ALA A 77 -14.78 8.31 3.09
C ALA A 77 -15.21 9.26 1.97
N SER A 78 -14.72 10.51 1.97
CA SER A 78 -15.13 11.54 1.01
C SER A 78 -13.98 12.09 0.17
N ASP A 79 -12.77 12.10 0.72
CA ASP A 79 -11.67 12.88 0.14
C ASP A 79 -10.61 11.97 -0.49
N SER A 80 -10.12 12.38 -1.64
CA SER A 80 -8.95 11.80 -2.28
C SER A 80 -7.68 12.54 -1.87
N TYR A 81 -6.53 11.85 -1.90
CA TYR A 81 -5.24 12.43 -1.58
C TYR A 81 -4.20 12.06 -2.64
N GLY A 82 -3.35 13.03 -2.99
CA GLY A 82 -2.25 12.83 -3.93
C GLY A 82 -0.97 13.48 -3.41
N PHE A 83 0.10 12.70 -3.30
CA PHE A 83 1.38 13.17 -2.72
C PHE A 83 2.57 12.35 -3.21
N GLU A 84 3.77 12.92 -3.07
CA GLU A 84 5.04 12.22 -3.29
C GLU A 84 5.46 11.55 -1.98
N LEU A 85 5.07 10.29 -1.79
CA LEU A 85 5.43 9.55 -0.59
C LEU A 85 6.95 9.36 -0.55
N GLN A 86 7.54 9.59 0.60
CA GLN A 86 8.98 9.45 0.81
C GLN A 86 9.30 8.25 1.69
N LEU A 87 10.34 7.52 1.30
CA LEU A 87 10.95 6.46 2.10
C LEU A 87 12.13 7.04 2.89
N PRO A 88 12.19 6.83 4.22
CA PRO A 88 13.32 7.20 5.05
C PRO A 88 14.66 6.68 4.50
N GLU A 89 15.70 7.50 4.61
CA GLU A 89 17.04 7.16 4.11
C GLU A 89 17.59 5.87 4.73
N GLU A 90 17.23 5.59 5.99
CA GLU A 90 17.61 4.35 6.67
C GLU A 90 17.12 3.10 5.94
N LEU A 91 15.91 3.11 5.36
CA LEU A 91 15.40 1.99 4.58
C LEU A 91 16.15 1.83 3.26
N VAL A 92 16.41 2.94 2.57
CA VAL A 92 17.17 2.95 1.30
C VAL A 92 18.57 2.36 1.52
N ARG A 93 19.22 2.75 2.63
CA ARG A 93 20.53 2.22 3.05
C ARG A 93 20.45 0.75 3.44
N THR A 94 19.43 0.35 4.20
CA THR A 94 19.21 -1.04 4.64
C THR A 94 19.04 -1.99 3.45
N TRP A 95 18.38 -1.51 2.39
CA TRP A 95 18.14 -2.30 1.18
C TRP A 95 19.19 -2.08 0.09
N ALA A 96 20.22 -1.26 0.35
CA ALA A 96 21.32 -0.96 -0.56
C ALA A 96 20.85 -0.51 -1.96
N TRP A 97 19.73 0.21 -2.04
CA TRP A 97 19.26 0.76 -3.31
C TRP A 97 20.21 1.83 -3.82
N LYS A 98 20.43 1.82 -5.12
CA LYS A 98 21.27 2.80 -5.82
C LYS A 98 20.39 3.88 -6.43
N PRO A 99 20.97 5.03 -6.80
CA PRO A 99 20.22 6.01 -7.56
C PRO A 99 19.70 5.40 -8.87
N GLY A 100 18.44 5.67 -9.19
CA GLY A 100 17.76 5.14 -10.36
C GLY A 100 16.25 5.14 -10.27
N THR A 101 15.62 4.69 -11.35
CA THR A 101 14.18 4.54 -11.47
C THR A 101 13.82 3.06 -11.43
N TYR A 102 12.91 2.69 -10.54
CA TYR A 102 12.52 1.31 -10.30
C TYR A 102 11.03 1.11 -10.55
N ALA A 103 10.69 0.09 -11.32
CA ALA A 103 9.30 -0.34 -11.44
C ALA A 103 8.77 -0.81 -10.08
N VAL A 104 7.50 -0.56 -9.86
CA VAL A 104 6.75 -1.04 -8.70
C VAL A 104 5.50 -1.75 -9.19
N GLU A 105 5.06 -2.74 -8.45
CA GLU A 105 3.91 -3.57 -8.81
C GLU A 105 2.80 -3.36 -7.79
N GLU A 106 1.59 -3.06 -8.25
CA GLU A 106 0.41 -2.96 -7.39
C GLU A 106 -0.26 -4.35 -7.27
N LEU A 107 -0.48 -4.81 -6.05
CA LEU A 107 -0.83 -6.20 -5.74
C LEU A 107 -2.32 -6.45 -5.49
N LEU A 108 -3.17 -5.42 -5.35
CA LEU A 108 -4.60 -5.59 -5.04
C LEU A 108 -5.53 -5.39 -6.24
N GLU A 109 -5.36 -4.27 -6.93
CA GLU A 109 -6.17 -3.84 -8.06
C GLU A 109 -5.44 -3.93 -9.40
N GLY A 110 -4.12 -4.14 -9.40
CA GLY A 110 -3.32 -4.29 -10.61
C GLY A 110 -3.26 -3.00 -11.44
N VAL A 111 -3.42 -1.84 -10.79
CA VAL A 111 -3.34 -0.54 -11.45
C VAL A 111 -1.89 -0.21 -11.81
N SER A 112 -1.71 0.50 -12.92
CA SER A 112 -0.39 1.02 -13.29
C SER A 112 0.06 2.05 -12.27
N MET A 113 1.29 1.88 -11.79
CA MET A 113 1.88 2.74 -10.79
C MET A 113 3.05 3.54 -11.36
N PRO A 114 3.21 4.81 -10.95
CA PRO A 114 4.44 5.54 -11.16
C PRO A 114 5.63 4.80 -10.56
N ALA A 115 6.77 4.87 -11.24
CA ALA A 115 8.01 4.25 -10.77
C ALA A 115 8.53 4.91 -9.48
N LEU A 116 9.18 4.12 -8.64
CA LEU A 116 9.96 4.60 -7.51
C LEU A 116 11.21 5.31 -8.04
N GLN A 117 11.42 6.55 -7.64
CA GLN A 117 12.62 7.32 -7.94
C GLN A 117 13.55 7.29 -6.74
N VAL A 118 14.80 6.92 -6.93
CA VAL A 118 15.85 6.99 -5.91
C VAL A 118 16.91 7.95 -6.42
N GLU A 119 16.98 9.14 -5.81
CA GLU A 119 18.02 10.14 -6.08
C GLU A 119 18.56 10.64 -4.74
N ASP A 120 18.45 11.94 -4.44
CA ASP A 120 18.69 12.51 -3.10
C ASP A 120 17.68 11.97 -2.06
N ARG A 121 16.50 11.56 -2.53
CA ARG A 121 15.43 10.94 -1.75
C ARG A 121 14.85 9.77 -2.54
N ALA A 122 14.30 8.79 -1.82
CA ALA A 122 13.48 7.75 -2.42
C ALA A 122 12.01 8.16 -2.37
N THR A 123 11.41 8.41 -3.53
CA THR A 123 10.05 8.95 -3.65
C THR A 123 9.19 8.18 -4.64
N ILE A 124 7.91 8.04 -4.32
CA ILE A 124 6.91 7.44 -5.19
C ILE A 124 5.63 8.29 -5.19
N ARG A 125 5.12 8.57 -6.39
CA ARG A 125 3.83 9.24 -6.55
C ARG A 125 2.71 8.30 -6.12
N VAL A 126 1.88 8.78 -5.20
CA VAL A 126 0.71 8.07 -4.68
C VAL A 126 -0.53 8.93 -4.90
N ASP A 127 -1.56 8.34 -5.49
CA ASP A 127 -2.89 8.91 -5.64
C ASP A 127 -3.91 7.91 -5.05
N LEU A 128 -4.69 8.37 -4.08
CA LEU A 128 -5.65 7.57 -3.31
C LEU A 128 -7.05 8.15 -3.44
N ALA A 129 -7.98 7.36 -3.97
CA ALA A 129 -9.41 7.59 -3.86
C ALA A 129 -9.89 7.42 -2.40
N PRO A 130 -11.13 7.85 -2.07
CA PRO A 130 -11.70 7.63 -0.75
C PRO A 130 -11.71 6.14 -0.40
N LEU A 131 -11.33 5.81 0.84
CA LEU A 131 -11.21 4.44 1.36
C LEU A 131 -10.26 3.50 0.58
N GLN A 132 -9.50 4.01 -0.38
CA GLN A 132 -8.58 3.20 -1.17
C GLN A 132 -7.34 2.83 -0.36
N SER A 133 -6.83 1.63 -0.60
CA SER A 133 -5.46 1.25 -0.24
C SER A 133 -4.68 0.83 -1.48
N LEU A 134 -3.39 1.12 -1.48
CA LEU A 134 -2.42 0.61 -2.43
C LEU A 134 -1.47 -0.33 -1.69
N VAL A 135 -1.21 -1.48 -2.29
CA VAL A 135 -0.22 -2.43 -1.79
C VAL A 135 0.81 -2.65 -2.88
N LEU A 136 2.03 -2.17 -2.65
CA LEU A 136 3.06 -2.03 -3.66
C LEU A 136 4.24 -2.93 -3.34
N ARG A 137 4.60 -3.81 -4.27
CA ARG A 137 5.88 -4.52 -4.23
C ARG A 137 6.96 -3.56 -4.72
N LEU A 138 7.98 -3.37 -3.88
CA LEU A 138 9.14 -2.54 -4.15
C LEU A 138 10.27 -3.39 -4.76
N PRO A 139 11.25 -2.78 -5.46
CA PRO A 139 12.39 -3.51 -6.02
C PRO A 139 13.21 -4.25 -4.95
N ALA A 140 13.80 -5.36 -5.37
CA ALA A 140 14.70 -6.17 -4.56
C ALA A 140 16.01 -5.44 -4.18
#